data_AF-A0A4R1RWB5-F1
#
_entry.id   AF-A0A4R1RWB5-F1
#
_cell.length_a   1.000
_cell.length_b   1.000
_cell.length_c   1.000
_cell.angle_alpha   90.00
_cell.angle_beta   90.00
_cell.angle_gamma   90.00
#
_symmetry.space_group_name_H-M   'P 1'
#
loop_
_entity.id
_entity.type
_entity.pdbx_description
1 polymer ?
#
loop_
_entity_poly.entity_id
_entity_poly.type
_entity_poly.pdbx_seq_one_letter_code
_entity_poly.pdbx_strand_id
1 'polypeptide(L)'
;MPGRASREKHSIDFYPACSFVLYKICQEALTNAVRHGEARNVTIILKEAGRLIRLIIIDDGHGCREIKKGAGLSGMEQRVKTLNGEILFY
;
A
#
# COMPACT_ATOMS: atom_id res chain seq x y z
N MET A 1 -15.41 -39.93 -7.14
CA MET A 1 -15.06 -38.82 -8.06
C MET A 1 -14.59 -37.64 -7.21
N PRO A 2 -13.31 -37.21 -7.31
CA PRO A 2 -12.73 -36.22 -6.41
C PRO A 2 -12.96 -34.80 -6.92
N GLY A 3 -13.11 -33.86 -5.98
CA GLY A 3 -13.26 -32.44 -6.27
C GLY A 3 -13.39 -31.59 -4.99
N ARG A 4 -12.57 -31.90 -3.97
CA ARG A 4 -12.33 -30.97 -2.86
C ARG A 4 -11.64 -29.74 -3.44
N ALA A 5 -12.35 -28.64 -3.59
CA ALA A 5 -11.77 -27.31 -3.51
C ALA A 5 -12.10 -26.75 -2.13
N SER A 6 -11.33 -27.19 -1.13
CA SER A 6 -11.27 -26.52 0.15
C SER A 6 -10.86 -25.08 -0.11
N ARG A 7 -11.80 -24.13 -0.03
CA ARG A 7 -11.46 -22.70 0.09
C ARG A 7 -10.82 -22.53 1.47
N GLU A 8 -9.52 -22.75 1.55
CA GLU A 8 -8.74 -22.27 2.68
C GLU A 8 -8.75 -20.73 2.59
N LYS A 9 -9.66 -20.12 3.35
CA LYS A 9 -9.56 -18.72 3.71
C LYS A 9 -8.29 -18.59 4.55
N HIS A 10 -7.15 -18.36 3.90
CA HIS A 10 -5.97 -17.86 4.59
C HIS A 10 -6.37 -16.47 5.11
N SER A 11 -6.69 -16.41 6.40
CA SER A 11 -6.80 -15.15 7.11
C SER A 11 -5.42 -14.51 7.07
N ILE A 12 -5.32 -13.31 6.51
CA ILE A 12 -4.06 -12.55 6.57
C ILE A 12 -3.79 -12.26 8.05
N ASP A 13 -2.93 -13.05 8.69
CA ASP A 13 -2.42 -12.72 10.00
C ASP A 13 -1.41 -11.59 9.84
N PHE A 14 -1.91 -10.36 9.93
CA PHE A 14 -1.03 -9.21 9.95
C PHE A 14 -0.30 -9.15 11.29
N TYR A 15 1.02 -9.26 11.24
CA TYR A 15 1.85 -8.81 12.36
C TYR A 15 1.51 -7.34 12.68
N PRO A 16 1.33 -6.97 13.96
CA PRO A 16 0.91 -5.61 14.34
C PRO A 16 1.76 -4.49 13.71
N ALA A 17 3.07 -4.72 13.57
CA ALA A 17 3.98 -3.80 12.91
C ALA A 17 3.64 -3.60 11.41
N CYS A 18 3.32 -4.67 10.68
CA CYS A 18 2.90 -4.59 9.28
C CYS A 18 1.59 -3.82 9.13
N SER A 19 0.57 -4.12 9.95
CA SER A 19 -0.70 -3.38 9.94
C SER A 19 -0.50 -1.88 10.14
N PHE A 20 0.33 -1.51 11.10
CA PHE A 20 0.60 -0.10 11.39
C PHE A 20 1.30 0.60 10.21
N VAL A 21 2.32 -0.04 9.61
CA VAL A 21 3.02 0.53 8.45
C VAL A 21 2.07 0.70 7.27
N LEU A 22 1.24 -0.30 6.97
CA LEU A 22 0.24 -0.21 5.89
C LEU A 22 -0.76 0.92 6.13
N TYR A 23 -1.27 1.04 7.37
CA TYR A 23 -2.16 2.13 7.74
C TYR A 23 -1.51 3.51 7.53
N LYS A 24 -0.25 3.69 7.95
CA LYS A 24 0.49 4.94 7.77
C LYS A 24 0.76 5.26 6.31
N ILE A 25 1.03 4.26 5.47
CA ILE A 25 1.17 4.44 4.02
C ILE A 25 -0.16 4.89 3.42
N CYS A 26 -1.26 4.23 3.76
CA CYS A 26 -2.59 4.64 3.29
C CYS A 26 -2.93 6.08 3.71
N GLN A 27 -2.64 6.45 4.96
CA GLN A 27 -2.91 7.80 5.45
C GLN A 27 -2.13 8.86 4.68
N GLU A 28 -0.85 8.62 4.43
CA GLU A 28 0.00 9.56 3.70
C GLU A 28 -0.39 9.63 2.22
N ALA A 29 -0.68 8.50 1.59
CA ALA A 29 -1.13 8.45 0.20
C ALA A 29 -2.47 9.19 0.00
N LEU A 30 -3.44 9.00 0.89
CA LEU A 30 -4.70 9.74 0.87
C LEU A 30 -4.49 11.24 1.10
N THR A 31 -3.57 11.61 2.00
CA THR A 31 -3.21 13.01 2.23
C THR A 31 -2.63 13.63 0.97
N ASN A 32 -1.75 12.92 0.27
CA ASN A 32 -1.15 13.37 -0.99
C ASN A 32 -2.20 13.49 -2.10
N ALA A 33 -3.08 12.50 -2.25
CA ALA A 33 -4.16 12.54 -3.24
C ALA A 33 -5.05 13.79 -3.07
N VAL A 34 -5.42 14.13 -1.83
CA VAL A 34 -6.27 15.29 -1.52
C VAL A 34 -5.51 16.62 -1.65
N ARG A 35 -4.31 16.72 -1.07
CA ARG A 35 -3.56 18.00 -1.00
C ARG A 35 -2.77 18.34 -2.24
N HIS A 36 -2.35 17.33 -2.99
CA HIS A 36 -1.40 17.49 -4.08
C HIS A 36 -1.90 16.95 -5.41
N GLY A 37 -2.95 16.13 -5.45
CA GLY A 37 -3.46 15.53 -6.69
C GLY A 37 -4.83 16.05 -7.13
N GLU A 38 -5.58 16.73 -6.25
CA GLU A 38 -7.00 17.05 -6.47
C GLU A 38 -7.85 15.81 -6.83
N ALA A 39 -7.46 14.65 -6.32
CA ALA A 39 -8.11 13.38 -6.60
C ALA A 39 -9.55 13.37 -6.06
N ARG A 40 -10.45 12.74 -6.80
CA ARG A 40 -11.84 12.47 -6.40
C ARG A 40 -12.02 11.05 -5.90
N ASN A 41 -11.24 10.13 -6.44
CA ASN A 41 -11.31 8.71 -6.13
C ASN A 41 -9.92 8.18 -5.81
N VAL A 42 -9.83 7.34 -4.79
CA VAL A 42 -8.63 6.59 -4.46
C VAL A 42 -9.00 5.12 -4.33
N THR A 43 -8.35 4.29 -5.13
CA THR A 43 -8.47 2.83 -5.09
C THR A 43 -7.33 2.26 -4.28
N ILE A 44 -7.67 1.53 -3.21
CA ILE A 44 -6.72 0.82 -2.36
C ILE A 44 -6.94 -0.67 -2.52
N ILE A 45 -5.88 -1.39 -2.90
CA ILE A 45 -5.90 -2.83 -3.15
C ILE A 45 -4.86 -3.46 -2.22
N LEU A 46 -5.30 -4.40 -1.41
CA LEU A 46 -4.45 -5.19 -0.53
C LEU A 46 -4.55 -6.66 -0.94
N LYS A 47 -3.41 -7.27 -1.27
CA LYS A 47 -3.35 -8.66 -1.74
C LYS A 47 -2.23 -9.41 -1.03
N GLU A 48 -2.52 -10.66 -0.68
CA GLU A 48 -1.46 -11.62 -0.40
C GLU A 48 -0.73 -11.97 -1.70
N ALA A 49 0.60 -12.06 -1.61
CA ALA A 49 1.49 -12.45 -2.69
C ALA A 49 2.50 -13.47 -2.13
N GLY A 50 2.03 -14.70 -1.89
CA GLY A 50 2.82 -15.73 -1.22
C GLY A 50 3.10 -15.34 0.22
N ARG A 51 4.37 -15.06 0.54
CA ARG A 51 4.80 -14.61 1.88
C ARG A 51 4.84 -13.10 2.05
N LEU A 52 4.40 -12.35 1.04
CA LEU A 52 4.40 -10.90 1.04
C LEU A 52 2.97 -10.37 1.04
N ILE A 53 2.83 -9.15 1.54
CA ILE A 53 1.63 -8.34 1.32
C ILE A 53 1.97 -7.30 0.27
N ARG A 54 1.11 -7.18 -0.74
CA ARG A 54 1.18 -6.14 -1.76
C ARG A 54 0.05 -5.14 -1.54
N LEU A 55 0.43 -3.91 -1.21
CA LEU A 55 -0.45 -2.75 -1.15
C LEU A 55 -0.27 -1.93 -2.43
N ILE A 56 -1.38 -1.65 -3.13
CA ILE A 56 -1.42 -0.80 -4.32
C ILE A 56 -2.42 0.31 -4.04
N ILE A 57 -1.99 1.56 -4.22
CA ILE A 57 -2.82 2.74 -4.05
C ILE A 57 -2.76 3.52 -5.34
N ILE A 58 -3.93 3.83 -5.90
CA ILE A 58 -4.09 4.54 -7.17
C ILE A 58 -5.11 5.64 -6.94
N ASP A 59 -4.76 6.88 -7.23
CA ASP A 59 -5.69 8.01 -7.26
C ASP A 59 -5.93 8.50 -8.71
N ASP A 60 -7.03 9.20 -8.92
CA ASP A 60 -7.40 9.83 -10.20
C ASP A 60 -7.02 11.31 -10.28
N GLY A 61 -6.07 11.75 -9.45
CA GLY A 61 -5.54 13.09 -9.46
C GLY A 61 -4.64 13.40 -10.66
N HIS A 62 -4.13 14.63 -10.72
CA HIS A 62 -3.31 15.08 -11.85
C HIS A 62 -1.87 14.51 -11.88
N GLY A 63 -1.48 13.73 -10.85
CA GLY A 63 -0.14 13.15 -10.73
C GLY A 63 0.97 14.20 -10.62
N CYS A 64 2.21 13.78 -10.88
CA CYS A 64 3.37 14.68 -10.90
C CYS A 64 4.30 14.36 -12.08
N ARG A 65 4.99 15.38 -12.61
CA ARG A 65 5.97 15.18 -13.70
C ARG A 65 7.26 14.51 -13.22
N GLU A 66 7.62 14.75 -11.97
CA GLU A 66 8.82 14.21 -11.33
C GLU A 66 8.50 13.92 -9.86
N ILE A 67 8.86 12.72 -9.41
CA ILE A 67 8.65 12.30 -8.03
C ILE A 67 9.74 12.89 -7.14
N LYS A 68 9.42 13.98 -6.45
CA LYS A 68 10.30 14.59 -5.45
C LYS A 68 10.02 14.01 -4.08
N LYS A 69 10.99 13.29 -3.52
CA LYS A 69 10.87 12.68 -2.19
C LYS A 69 10.93 13.75 -1.09
N GLY A 70 9.77 14.27 -0.70
CA GLY A 70 9.62 15.04 0.53
C GLY A 70 9.67 14.17 1.80
N ALA A 71 9.39 14.77 2.95
CA ALA A 71 9.36 14.06 4.24
C ALA A 71 8.34 12.90 4.26
N GLY A 72 7.19 13.08 3.60
CA GLY A 72 6.13 12.07 3.48
C GLY A 72 6.58 10.80 2.78
N LEU A 73 7.00 10.91 1.51
CA LEU A 73 7.46 9.78 0.70
C LEU A 73 8.71 9.12 1.31
N SER A 74 9.68 9.91 1.78
CA SER A 74 10.88 9.39 2.46
C SER A 74 10.53 8.62 3.73
N GLY A 75 9.56 9.11 4.50
CA GLY A 75 9.08 8.42 5.70
C GLY A 75 8.34 7.12 5.38
N MET A 76 7.58 7.05 4.29
CA MET A 76 6.96 5.80 3.83
C MET A 76 8.04 4.78 3.45
N GLU A 77 9.03 5.19 2.66
CA GLU A 77 10.14 4.33 2.25
C GLU A 77 10.92 3.79 3.45
N GLN A 78 11.25 4.63 4.43
CA GLN A 78 11.97 4.20 5.62
C GLN A 78 11.17 3.15 6.41
N ARG A 79 9.87 3.35 6.61
CA ARG A 79 9.02 2.40 7.34
C ARG A 79 8.92 1.06 6.60
N VAL A 80 8.76 1.08 5.29
CA VAL A 80 8.74 -0.15 4.49
C VAL A 80 10.06 -0.90 4.58
N LYS A 81 11.20 -0.18 4.55
CA LYS A 81 12.53 -0.78 4.76
C LYS A 81 12.68 -1.44 6.14
N THR A 82 12.08 -0.89 7.21
CA THR A 82 12.13 -1.54 8.55
C THR A 82 11.44 -2.91 8.60
N LEU A 83 10.59 -3.21 7.61
CA LEU A 83 9.93 -4.50 7.43
C LEU A 83 10.58 -5.37 6.34
N ASN A 84 11.78 -5.00 5.87
CA ASN A 84 12.45 -5.63 4.73
C ASN A 84 11.59 -5.64 3.45
N GLY A 85 10.68 -4.67 3.31
CA GLY A 85 9.86 -4.50 2.12
C GLY A 85 10.43 -3.47 1.16
N GLU A 86 9.70 -3.28 0.05
CA GLU A 86 10.00 -2.29 -0.97
C GLU A 86 8.75 -1.47 -1.31
N ILE A 87 8.95 -0.21 -1.70
CA ILE A 87 7.89 0.68 -2.17
C ILE A 87 8.35 1.36 -3.44
N LEU A 88 7.43 1.49 -4.39
CA LEU A 88 7.62 2.16 -5.66
C LEU A 88 6.56 3.25 -5.80
N PHE A 89 6.95 4.36 -6.40
CA PHE A 89 6.08 5.48 -6.71
C PHE A 89 6.08 5.67 -8.22
N TYR A 90 4.92 5.98 -8.79
CA TYR A 90 4.70 6.13 -10.23
C TYR A 90 4.01 7.46 -10.52
#